data_AF-A0A1E3HPT3-F1
#
_entry.id   AF-A0A1E3HPT3-F1
#
_cell.length_a   1.000
_cell.length_b   1.000
_cell.length_c   1.000
_cell.angle_alpha   90.00
_cell.angle_beta   90.00
_cell.angle_gamma   90.00
#
_symmetry.space_group_name_H-M   'P 1'
#
loop_
_entity.id
_entity.type
_entity.pdbx_description
1 polymer ?
#
loop_
_entity_poly.entity_id
_entity_poly.type
_entity_poly.pdbx_seq_one_letter_code
_entity_poly.pdbx_strand_id
1 'polypeptide(L)'
;MSIIQIPIHPPDQLAQYLGVSTSCIWSGSELEHELNAGWLAIRLTDEQSQSPLSSDGIWSTSMRNPETKQETIRYWQTIHKNCTDPQKGFFRRWGTVKSMLRHTEGGFTDWNPDDHASDWISLSANFDWIIYQIAYRLLHRGRPWVVMSIVRLPAGDDRSTLIIGEPVQEVMGKDGYLRNRRGSKYARRFDEKFAYRLIPKKYIEQSVLFTFKHTPLMLPAKHLRTDPPWNFQRGIDWVDQLAFNACLNRFYDVLSQICQRQNTLYRNKLYQNESYQNEPQKYSIPMRDISDEDSDDDYY
;
A
#
# COMPACT_ATOMS: atom_id res chain seq x y z
N MET A 1 24.83 -14.04 20.13
CA MET A 1 23.66 -13.16 19.90
C MET A 1 22.42 -13.91 20.33
N SER A 2 21.77 -13.51 21.41
CA SER A 2 20.52 -14.13 21.85
C SER A 2 19.41 -13.72 20.90
N ILE A 3 18.86 -14.69 20.16
CA ILE A 3 17.60 -14.51 19.44
C ILE A 3 16.56 -14.32 20.53
N ILE A 4 16.09 -13.09 20.73
CA ILE A 4 14.91 -12.83 21.54
C ILE A 4 13.77 -13.49 20.76
N GLN A 5 13.37 -14.69 21.17
CA GLN A 5 12.12 -15.28 20.75
C GLN A 5 11.02 -14.36 21.28
N ILE A 6 10.52 -13.46 20.41
CA ILE A 6 9.28 -12.75 20.69
C ILE A 6 8.22 -13.85 20.79
N PRO A 7 7.58 -14.06 21.96
CA PRO A 7 6.50 -15.01 22.06
C PRO A 7 5.48 -14.70 20.98
N ILE A 8 4.87 -15.73 20.38
CA ILE A 8 3.73 -15.54 19.47
C ILE A 8 2.58 -15.03 20.33
N HIS A 9 2.59 -13.72 20.57
CA HIS A 9 1.55 -13.03 21.29
C HIS A 9 0.28 -13.05 20.43
N PRO A 10 -0.91 -13.22 21.02
CA PRO A 10 -2.16 -12.86 20.35
C PRO A 10 -2.00 -11.47 19.71
N PRO A 11 -2.56 -11.22 18.51
CA PRO A 11 -2.35 -9.97 17.77
C PRO A 11 -2.53 -8.71 18.64
N ASP A 12 -3.48 -8.71 19.56
CA ASP A 12 -3.74 -7.58 20.46
C ASP A 12 -2.59 -7.28 21.44
N GLN A 13 -1.97 -8.33 22.02
CA GLN A 13 -0.81 -8.16 22.91
C GLN A 13 0.41 -7.65 22.14
N LEU A 14 0.63 -8.16 20.94
CA LEU A 14 1.71 -7.69 20.07
C LEU A 14 1.47 -6.25 19.62
N ALA A 15 0.24 -5.92 19.25
CA ALA A 15 -0.14 -4.56 18.86
C ALA A 15 0.05 -3.57 20.01
N GLN A 16 -0.34 -3.96 21.24
CA GLN A 16 -0.11 -3.16 22.44
C GLN A 16 1.39 -2.94 22.69
N TYR A 17 2.21 -3.99 22.59
CA TYR A 17 3.66 -3.91 22.75
C TYR A 17 4.30 -2.96 21.71
N LEU A 18 3.83 -3.02 20.46
CA LEU A 18 4.33 -2.18 19.36
C LEU A 18 3.70 -0.78 19.34
N GLY A 19 2.68 -0.50 20.15
CA GLY A 19 1.95 0.78 20.13
C GLY A 19 1.17 1.03 18.82
N VAL A 20 0.58 -0.03 18.25
CA VAL A 20 -0.15 0.00 16.97
C VAL A 20 -1.57 -0.58 17.12
N SER A 21 -2.40 -0.48 16.09
CA SER A 21 -3.79 -0.99 16.09
C SER A 21 -3.92 -2.35 15.39
N THR A 22 -4.88 -3.16 15.80
CA THR A 22 -5.31 -4.40 15.11
C THR A 22 -6.47 -4.19 14.13
N SER A 23 -6.99 -2.98 14.02
CA SER A 23 -8.00 -2.63 13.02
C SER A 23 -7.58 -1.38 12.26
N CYS A 24 -7.83 -1.35 10.96
CA CYS A 24 -7.63 -0.18 10.14
C CYS A 24 -8.93 0.63 10.06
N ILE A 25 -8.80 1.96 10.13
CA ILE A 25 -9.94 2.87 9.92
C ILE A 25 -10.40 2.90 8.46
N TRP A 26 -9.55 2.46 7.53
CA TRP A 26 -9.82 2.40 6.10
C TRP A 26 -10.11 0.96 5.68
N SER A 27 -11.08 0.74 4.80
CA SER A 27 -11.12 -0.47 3.99
C SER A 27 -9.96 -0.48 2.98
N GLY A 28 -9.61 -1.65 2.44
CA GLY A 28 -8.54 -1.73 1.45
C GLY A 28 -8.84 -0.97 0.16
N SER A 29 -10.10 -0.90 -0.24
CA SER A 29 -10.53 -0.15 -1.43
C SER A 29 -10.44 1.37 -1.23
N GLU A 30 -10.84 1.86 -0.06
CA GLU A 30 -10.72 3.29 0.27
C GLU A 30 -9.24 3.68 0.41
N LEU A 31 -8.44 2.85 1.08
CA LEU A 31 -7.01 3.10 1.19
C LEU A 31 -6.33 3.11 -0.19
N GLU A 32 -6.65 2.17 -1.08
CA GLU A 32 -6.16 2.16 -2.46
C GLU A 32 -6.55 3.44 -3.22
N HIS A 33 -7.78 3.93 -3.03
CA HIS A 33 -8.24 5.18 -3.64
C HIS A 33 -7.41 6.39 -3.18
N GLU A 34 -7.22 6.54 -1.87
CA GLU A 34 -6.47 7.66 -1.29
C GLU A 34 -4.98 7.65 -1.64
N LEU A 35 -4.39 6.45 -1.77
CA LEU A 35 -3.01 6.28 -2.24
C LEU A 35 -2.88 6.73 -3.71
N ASN A 36 -3.80 6.28 -4.57
CA ASN A 36 -3.81 6.66 -6.00
C ASN A 36 -4.09 8.16 -6.21
N ALA A 37 -4.89 8.76 -5.34
CA ALA A 37 -5.16 10.20 -5.35
C ALA A 37 -3.97 11.04 -4.84
N GLY A 38 -2.93 10.41 -4.29
CA GLY A 38 -1.71 11.07 -3.84
C GLY A 38 -1.84 11.75 -2.47
N TRP A 39 -2.88 11.42 -1.69
CA TRP A 39 -3.07 11.95 -0.34
C TRP A 39 -2.29 11.17 0.71
N LEU A 40 -2.10 9.87 0.48
CA LEU A 40 -1.46 8.96 1.42
C LEU A 40 -0.23 8.27 0.80
N ALA A 41 0.64 7.75 1.66
CA ALA A 41 1.65 6.77 1.33
C ALA A 41 1.86 5.80 2.50
N ILE A 42 2.39 4.62 2.22
CA ILE A 42 2.59 3.57 3.22
C ILE A 42 4.07 3.34 3.50
N ARG A 43 4.43 3.26 4.79
CA ARG A 43 5.69 2.68 5.28
C ARG A 43 5.42 1.29 5.85
N LEU A 44 6.22 0.30 5.46
CA LEU A 44 6.21 -1.04 6.04
C LEU A 44 7.40 -1.28 6.97
N THR A 45 7.14 -1.62 8.21
CA THR A 45 8.15 -1.91 9.24
C THR A 45 8.00 -3.34 9.74
N ASP A 46 9.11 -4.02 9.98
CA ASP A 46 9.18 -5.37 10.56
C ASP A 46 10.31 -5.43 11.60
N GLU A 47 10.53 -6.60 12.21
CA GLU A 47 11.53 -6.79 13.27
C GLU A 47 12.98 -6.44 12.85
N GLN A 48 13.29 -6.46 11.55
CA GLN A 48 14.64 -6.16 11.03
C GLN A 48 14.75 -4.75 10.45
N SER A 49 13.69 -3.95 10.54
CA SER A 49 13.67 -2.60 10.02
C SER A 49 14.60 -1.68 10.81
N GLN A 50 15.62 -1.15 10.13
CA GLN A 50 16.64 -0.26 10.69
C GLN A 50 16.13 1.15 11.00
N SER A 51 14.97 1.51 10.44
CA SER A 51 14.20 2.73 10.71
C SER A 51 12.84 2.33 11.27
N PRO A 52 12.76 1.88 12.54
CA PRO A 52 11.52 1.43 13.15
C PRO A 52 10.58 2.61 13.48
N LEU A 53 9.31 2.28 13.71
CA LEU A 53 8.35 3.21 14.29
C LEU A 53 8.74 3.51 15.75
N SER A 54 8.71 4.78 16.13
CA SER A 54 9.00 5.28 17.49
C SER A 54 7.90 6.23 17.97
N SER A 55 7.97 6.67 19.22
CA SER A 55 7.01 7.63 19.81
C SER A 55 6.87 8.91 18.99
N ASP A 56 7.98 9.41 18.45
CA ASP A 56 8.05 10.72 17.80
C ASP A 56 7.85 10.61 16.28
N GLY A 57 7.71 9.39 15.76
CA GLY A 57 7.59 9.11 14.33
C GLY A 57 8.58 8.06 13.84
N ILE A 58 8.98 8.15 12.57
CA ILE A 58 9.94 7.23 11.95
C ILE A 58 11.17 8.03 11.53
N TRP A 59 12.35 7.60 11.98
CA TRP A 59 13.63 8.25 11.70
C TRP A 59 14.42 7.47 10.65
N SER A 60 15.13 8.17 9.76
CA SER A 60 16.04 7.54 8.80
C SER A 60 17.23 6.90 9.52
N THR A 61 17.89 5.98 8.83
CA THR A 61 19.06 5.26 9.39
C THR A 61 20.25 6.16 9.68
N SER A 62 20.40 7.30 8.98
CA SER A 62 21.42 8.32 9.28
C SER A 62 21.21 9.03 10.61
N MET A 63 19.99 8.99 11.16
CA MET A 63 19.60 9.69 12.38
C MET A 63 19.69 8.79 13.63
N ARG A 64 20.61 7.81 13.66
CA ARG A 64 20.85 6.96 14.83
C ARG A 64 21.46 7.73 16.00
N ASN A 65 22.26 8.78 15.73
CA ASN A 65 22.87 9.62 16.78
C ASN A 65 21.86 10.69 17.28
N PRO A 66 21.59 10.79 18.60
CA PRO A 66 20.73 11.83 19.18
C PRO A 66 21.09 13.27 18.80
N GLU A 67 22.39 13.60 18.66
CA GLU A 67 22.85 14.94 18.28
C GLU A 67 22.36 15.32 16.86
N THR A 68 22.49 14.38 15.92
CA THR A 68 22.03 14.56 14.53
C THR A 68 20.50 14.72 14.42
N LYS A 69 19.73 14.12 15.36
CA LYS A 69 18.28 14.34 15.45
C LYS A 69 17.97 15.79 15.85
N GLN A 70 18.66 16.31 16.87
CA GLN A 70 18.45 17.69 17.31
C GLN A 70 18.83 18.70 16.23
N GLU A 71 19.94 18.48 15.52
CA GLU A 71 20.33 19.31 14.37
C GLU A 71 19.28 19.30 13.27
N THR A 72 18.73 18.14 12.95
CA THR A 72 17.68 18.01 11.93
C THR A 72 16.41 18.76 12.31
N ILE A 73 15.99 18.68 13.57
CA ILE A 73 14.84 19.45 14.08
C ILE A 73 15.10 20.96 13.94
N ARG A 74 16.28 21.44 14.35
CA ARG A 74 16.67 22.86 14.24
C ARG A 74 16.75 23.33 12.78
N TYR A 75 17.32 22.52 11.90
CA TYR A 75 17.40 22.79 10.47
C TYR A 75 16.01 22.97 9.87
N TRP A 76 15.05 22.09 10.21
CA TRP A 76 13.69 22.20 9.71
C TRP A 76 12.98 23.44 10.22
N GLN A 77 13.07 23.73 11.52
CA GLN A 77 12.54 24.96 12.10
C GLN A 77 13.09 26.21 11.37
N THR A 78 14.36 26.19 10.98
CA THR A 78 15.00 27.27 10.24
C THR A 78 14.50 27.38 8.81
N ILE A 79 14.37 26.26 8.08
CA ILE A 79 13.87 26.26 6.70
C ILE A 79 12.41 26.74 6.64
N HIS A 80 11.55 26.27 7.54
CA HIS A 80 10.15 26.71 7.57
C HIS A 80 9.98 28.19 7.85
N LYS A 81 10.90 28.78 8.62
CA LYS A 81 10.89 30.22 8.89
C LYS A 81 11.31 31.06 7.67
N ASN A 82 12.21 30.52 6.85
CA ASN A 82 12.95 31.32 5.87
C ASN A 82 12.61 31.00 4.40
N CYS A 83 11.82 29.96 4.12
CA CYS A 83 11.47 29.54 2.76
C CYS A 83 9.95 29.53 2.58
N THR A 84 9.48 30.14 1.49
CA THR A 84 8.06 30.13 1.10
C THR A 84 7.60 28.75 0.59
N ASP A 85 8.50 27.96 0.02
CA ASP A 85 8.24 26.58 -0.39
C ASP A 85 9.47 25.69 -0.03
N PRO A 86 9.48 25.13 1.18
CA PRO A 86 10.54 24.24 1.67
C PRO A 86 10.79 23.02 0.77
N GLN A 87 9.73 22.44 0.20
CA GLN A 87 9.82 21.20 -0.58
C GLN A 87 10.51 21.45 -1.91
N LYS A 88 10.05 22.44 -2.68
CA LYS A 88 10.67 22.80 -3.96
C LYS A 88 12.09 23.33 -3.78
N GLY A 89 12.35 24.10 -2.72
CA GLY A 89 13.70 24.56 -2.39
C GLY A 89 14.67 23.41 -2.12
N PHE A 90 14.20 22.37 -1.44
CA PHE A 90 15.00 21.21 -1.04
C PHE A 90 15.50 20.38 -2.24
N PHE A 91 14.62 20.12 -3.22
CA PHE A 91 14.96 19.30 -4.40
C PHE A 91 15.64 20.06 -5.55
N ARG A 92 15.77 21.38 -5.47
CA ARG A 92 16.64 22.13 -6.41
C ARG A 92 18.08 21.63 -6.37
N ARG A 93 18.57 21.19 -5.21
CA ARG A 93 19.95 20.73 -4.99
C ARG A 93 20.17 19.35 -5.61
N TRP A 94 21.13 19.27 -6.54
CA TRP A 94 21.48 18.04 -7.26
C TRP A 94 21.95 16.89 -6.35
N GLY A 95 22.67 17.20 -5.26
CA GLY A 95 23.13 16.20 -4.29
C GLY A 95 21.97 15.45 -3.62
N THR A 96 20.87 16.15 -3.34
CA THR A 96 19.65 15.58 -2.75
C THR A 96 19.03 14.52 -3.66
N VAL A 97 18.79 14.85 -4.93
CA VAL A 97 18.18 13.92 -5.90
C VAL A 97 19.08 12.70 -6.16
N LYS A 98 20.40 12.90 -6.25
CA LYS A 98 21.37 11.79 -6.38
C LYS A 98 21.34 10.86 -5.17
N SER A 99 21.31 11.42 -3.96
CA SER A 99 21.23 10.65 -2.70
C SER A 99 19.94 9.82 -2.64
N MET A 100 18.81 10.40 -3.03
CA MET A 100 17.52 9.71 -3.08
C MET A 100 17.54 8.51 -4.04
N LEU A 101 18.05 8.70 -5.27
CA LEU A 101 18.16 7.60 -6.24
C LEU A 101 19.12 6.51 -5.78
N ARG A 102 20.23 6.89 -5.11
CA ARG A 102 21.16 5.92 -4.52
C ARG A 102 20.49 5.08 -3.44
N HIS A 103 19.63 5.67 -2.61
CA HIS A 103 18.84 4.94 -1.61
C HIS A 103 17.93 3.90 -2.28
N THR A 104 17.24 4.27 -3.36
CA THR A 104 16.42 3.32 -4.14
C THR A 104 17.24 2.17 -4.71
N GLU A 105 18.47 2.43 -5.15
CA GLU A 105 19.36 1.41 -5.72
C GLU A 105 19.98 0.51 -4.63
N GLY A 106 20.31 1.08 -3.47
CA GLY A 106 20.98 0.39 -2.36
C GLY A 106 20.14 -0.72 -1.72
N GLY A 107 18.81 -0.67 -1.82
CA GLY A 107 17.92 -1.75 -1.39
C GLY A 107 18.05 -3.06 -2.18
N PHE A 108 18.84 -3.08 -3.27
CA PHE A 108 18.98 -4.23 -4.18
C PHE A 108 20.39 -4.81 -4.29
N THR A 109 21.39 -4.17 -3.68
CA THR A 109 22.76 -4.68 -3.56
C THR A 109 22.99 -5.05 -2.12
N ASP A 110 23.62 -6.19 -1.82
CA ASP A 110 23.94 -6.67 -0.47
C ASP A 110 24.40 -5.51 0.42
N TRP A 111 23.46 -4.98 1.20
CA TRP A 111 23.60 -3.71 1.89
C TRP A 111 24.38 -3.95 3.19
N ASN A 112 25.54 -3.32 3.32
CA ASN A 112 26.28 -3.28 4.58
C ASN A 112 25.66 -2.23 5.51
N PRO A 113 25.15 -2.60 6.70
CA PRO A 113 24.45 -1.69 7.60
C PRO A 113 25.27 -0.52 8.14
N ASP A 114 26.59 -0.65 8.16
CA ASP A 114 27.48 0.29 8.83
C ASP A 114 28.18 1.28 7.88
N ASP A 115 28.30 0.96 6.59
CA ASP A 115 29.03 1.82 5.64
C ASP A 115 28.15 2.93 5.04
N HIS A 116 26.83 2.74 4.94
CA HIS A 116 25.95 3.65 4.19
C HIS A 116 24.60 3.90 4.88
N ALA A 117 24.61 4.61 6.00
CA ALA A 117 23.40 5.14 6.59
C ALA A 117 22.71 6.13 5.62
N SER A 118 21.42 5.90 5.35
CA SER A 118 20.61 6.73 4.46
C SER A 118 19.82 7.78 5.22
N ASP A 119 19.73 8.97 4.62
CA ASP A 119 18.81 10.04 5.02
C ASP A 119 17.37 9.81 4.57
N TRP A 120 17.10 8.80 3.74
CA TRP A 120 15.78 8.57 3.15
C TRP A 120 15.03 7.44 3.82
N ILE A 121 13.72 7.62 3.95
CA ILE A 121 12.77 6.62 4.43
C ILE A 121 11.86 6.24 3.26
N SER A 122 11.86 4.96 2.89
CA SER A 122 11.05 4.44 1.79
C SER A 122 9.56 4.40 2.13
N LEU A 123 8.75 4.92 1.23
CA LEU A 123 7.29 4.88 1.22
C LEU A 123 6.81 4.36 -0.13
N SER A 124 5.63 3.78 -0.20
CA SER A 124 4.99 3.43 -1.47
C SER A 124 3.53 3.89 -1.49
N ALA A 125 3.06 4.29 -2.66
CA ALA A 125 1.65 4.52 -2.94
C ALA A 125 1.01 3.38 -3.78
N ASN A 126 1.77 2.36 -4.16
CA ASN A 126 1.25 1.22 -4.92
C ASN A 126 0.66 0.17 -3.97
N PHE A 127 -0.66 0.15 -3.84
CA PHE A 127 -1.37 -0.77 -2.93
C PHE A 127 -1.09 -2.26 -3.24
N ASP A 128 -1.05 -2.65 -4.52
CA ASP A 128 -0.76 -4.03 -4.92
C ASP A 128 0.65 -4.46 -4.48
N TRP A 129 1.62 -3.56 -4.63
CA TRP A 129 3.00 -3.77 -4.16
C TRP A 129 3.06 -3.88 -2.63
N ILE A 130 2.32 -3.04 -1.92
CA ILE A 130 2.26 -3.05 -0.45
C ILE A 130 1.73 -4.39 0.06
N ILE A 131 0.60 -4.87 -0.46
CA ILE A 131 0.02 -6.17 -0.05
C ILE A 131 0.97 -7.33 -0.39
N TYR A 132 1.56 -7.31 -1.60
CA TYR A 132 2.59 -8.29 -1.96
C TYR A 132 3.77 -8.27 -0.98
N GLN A 133 4.27 -7.09 -0.62
CA GLN A 133 5.42 -6.94 0.26
C GLN A 133 5.13 -7.36 1.71
N ILE A 134 3.91 -7.15 2.20
CA ILE A 134 3.47 -7.69 3.49
C ILE A 134 3.47 -9.22 3.43
N ALA A 135 2.79 -9.81 2.43
CA ALA A 135 2.72 -11.25 2.28
C ALA A 135 4.09 -11.90 2.08
N TYR A 136 4.96 -11.29 1.28
CA TYR A 136 6.34 -11.74 1.04
C TYR A 136 7.17 -11.74 2.33
N ARG A 137 7.09 -10.68 3.15
CA ARG A 137 7.80 -10.62 4.43
C ARG A 137 7.32 -11.70 5.40
N LEU A 138 6.01 -11.90 5.51
CA LEU A 138 5.46 -12.93 6.37
C LEU A 138 5.87 -14.32 5.82
N LEU A 139 5.40 -14.72 4.64
CA LEU A 139 5.57 -16.06 4.10
C LEU A 139 7.00 -16.44 3.74
N HIS A 140 7.71 -15.60 2.97
CA HIS A 140 9.00 -15.97 2.40
C HIS A 140 10.16 -15.61 3.33
N ARG A 141 10.08 -14.47 4.03
CA ARG A 141 11.12 -14.04 4.96
C ARG A 141 10.89 -14.52 6.39
N GLY A 142 9.76 -15.19 6.66
CA GLY A 142 9.44 -15.75 7.96
C GLY A 142 9.26 -14.68 9.05
N ARG A 143 8.87 -13.45 8.68
CA ARG A 143 8.66 -12.39 9.67
C ARG A 143 7.46 -12.71 10.53
N PRO A 144 7.54 -12.57 11.86
CA PRO A 144 6.40 -12.82 12.74
C PRO A 144 5.30 -11.77 12.56
N TRP A 145 5.67 -10.56 12.15
CA TRP A 145 4.76 -9.44 11.97
C TRP A 145 5.27 -8.42 10.94
N VAL A 146 4.34 -7.64 10.40
CA VAL A 146 4.61 -6.45 9.60
C VAL A 146 3.68 -5.33 10.07
N VAL A 147 4.22 -4.17 10.40
CA VAL A 147 3.47 -2.95 10.69
C VAL A 147 3.33 -2.13 9.42
N MET A 148 2.10 -1.77 9.09
CA MET A 148 1.76 -0.84 8.02
C MET A 148 1.45 0.53 8.63
N SER A 149 2.34 1.50 8.45
CA SER A 149 2.12 2.90 8.86
C SER A 149 1.56 3.70 7.68
N ILE A 150 0.37 4.25 7.87
CA ILE A 150 -0.34 5.10 6.91
C ILE A 150 0.10 6.54 7.13
N VAL A 151 0.73 7.14 6.14
CA VAL A 151 1.35 8.46 6.20
C VAL A 151 0.57 9.43 5.33
N ARG A 152 0.05 10.51 5.93
CA ARG A 152 -0.55 11.63 5.21
C ARG A 152 0.54 12.45 4.53
N LEU A 153 0.42 12.59 3.21
CA LEU A 153 1.32 13.41 2.42
C LEU A 153 0.94 14.90 2.55
N PRO A 154 1.94 15.80 2.49
CA PRO A 154 1.68 17.23 2.52
C PRO A 154 1.15 17.69 1.16
N ALA A 155 -0.16 17.66 0.98
CA ALA A 155 -0.82 18.07 -0.25
C ALA A 155 -0.88 19.60 -0.39
N GLY A 156 0.27 20.21 -0.68
CA GLY A 156 0.40 21.66 -0.84
C GLY A 156 0.36 22.45 0.48
N ASP A 157 0.63 21.80 1.61
CA ASP A 157 0.84 22.50 2.89
C ASP A 157 2.26 23.10 2.93
N ASP A 158 2.36 24.40 2.62
CA ASP A 158 3.61 25.18 2.64
C ASP A 158 4.31 25.17 4.01
N ARG A 159 3.61 24.80 5.09
CA ARG A 159 4.15 24.72 6.45
C ARG A 159 4.51 23.30 6.88
N SER A 160 4.44 22.33 5.97
CA SER A 160 4.68 20.94 6.29
C SER A 160 6.13 20.66 6.69
N THR A 161 6.34 20.13 7.91
CA THR A 161 7.66 19.67 8.38
C THR A 161 8.09 18.32 7.82
N LEU A 162 7.27 17.74 6.93
CA LEU A 162 7.55 16.50 6.23
C LEU A 162 7.95 16.84 4.79
N ILE A 163 9.17 16.45 4.41
CA ILE A 163 9.65 16.58 3.03
C ILE A 163 9.56 15.24 2.33
N ILE A 164 8.79 15.22 1.24
CA ILE A 164 8.56 14.05 0.39
C ILE A 164 9.21 14.29 -0.96
N GLY A 165 10.07 13.37 -1.38
CA GLY A 165 10.64 13.32 -2.72
C GLY A 165 9.93 12.27 -3.56
N GLU A 166 9.55 12.66 -4.78
CA GLU A 166 9.05 11.76 -5.80
C GLU A 166 10.12 11.56 -6.88
N PRO A 167 10.88 10.47 -6.86
CA PRO A 167 12.05 10.30 -7.72
C PRO A 167 11.77 10.48 -9.20
N VAL A 168 10.59 10.07 -9.66
CA VAL A 168 10.21 10.21 -11.06
C VAL A 168 10.05 11.70 -11.40
N GLN A 169 9.31 12.46 -10.59
CA GLN A 169 9.10 13.90 -10.82
C GLN A 169 10.39 14.69 -10.67
N GLU A 170 11.17 14.43 -9.61
CA GLU A 170 12.40 15.18 -9.31
C GLU A 170 13.50 14.99 -10.35
N VAL A 171 13.44 13.90 -11.12
CA VAL A 171 14.40 13.60 -12.19
C VAL A 171 13.89 14.10 -13.56
N MET A 172 12.59 14.36 -13.73
CA MET A 172 12.04 14.95 -14.96
C MET A 172 12.60 16.36 -15.21
N GLY A 173 12.95 17.14 -14.18
CA GLY A 173 13.59 18.44 -14.35
C GLY A 173 15.11 18.40 -14.57
N LYS A 174 15.72 17.22 -14.70
CA LYS A 174 17.18 17.03 -14.62
C LYS A 174 17.73 16.21 -15.82
N ASP A 175 19.06 16.19 -15.97
CA ASP A 175 19.77 15.55 -17.09
C ASP A 175 19.31 14.11 -17.38
N GLY A 176 19.34 13.74 -18.66
CA GLY A 176 18.91 12.43 -19.16
C GLY A 176 19.61 11.22 -18.53
N TYR A 177 20.82 11.39 -17.99
CA TYR A 177 21.55 10.32 -17.28
C TYR A 177 20.79 9.79 -16.06
N LEU A 178 20.18 10.67 -15.25
CA LEU A 178 19.45 10.25 -14.06
C LEU A 178 18.10 9.61 -14.41
N ARG A 179 17.45 10.05 -15.49
CA ARG A 179 16.18 9.47 -15.98
C ARG A 179 16.31 8.00 -16.35
N ASN A 180 17.50 7.60 -16.81
CA ASN A 180 17.79 6.23 -17.23
C ASN A 180 18.38 5.34 -16.13
N ARG A 181 18.67 5.89 -14.94
CA ARG A 181 19.18 5.10 -13.81
C ARG A 181 18.18 4.05 -13.36
N ARG A 182 18.72 2.93 -12.89
CA ARG A 182 17.96 1.79 -12.39
C ARG A 182 17.03 2.21 -11.23
N GLY A 183 17.49 3.11 -10.35
CA GLY A 183 16.67 3.66 -9.26
C GLY A 183 15.39 4.35 -9.75
N SER A 184 15.44 5.14 -10.83
CA SER A 184 14.25 5.84 -11.36
C SER A 184 13.21 4.87 -11.93
N LYS A 185 13.66 3.82 -12.62
CA LYS A 185 12.76 2.77 -13.15
C LYS A 185 12.06 2.01 -12.02
N TYR A 186 12.77 1.71 -10.93
CA TYR A 186 12.18 1.06 -9.77
C TYR A 186 11.20 1.96 -9.03
N ALA A 187 11.59 3.21 -8.77
CA ALA A 187 10.71 4.15 -8.11
C ALA A 187 9.39 4.32 -8.87
N ARG A 188 9.44 4.39 -10.21
CA ARG A 188 8.23 4.42 -11.04
C ARG A 188 7.40 3.14 -10.90
N ARG A 189 8.04 1.98 -10.92
CA ARG A 189 7.35 0.69 -10.93
C ARG A 189 6.56 0.44 -9.64
N PHE A 190 7.11 0.84 -8.51
CA PHE A 190 6.55 0.58 -7.19
C PHE A 190 5.90 1.81 -6.56
N ASP A 191 5.76 2.89 -7.35
CA ASP A 191 5.30 4.20 -6.88
C ASP A 191 5.96 4.61 -5.56
N GLU A 192 7.30 4.56 -5.55
CA GLU A 192 8.08 4.90 -4.37
C GLU A 192 8.11 6.41 -4.15
N LYS A 193 7.86 6.78 -2.90
CA LYS A 193 8.05 8.13 -2.36
C LYS A 193 9.10 8.06 -1.26
N PHE A 194 9.84 9.13 -1.05
CA PHE A 194 10.88 9.16 -0.01
C PHE A 194 10.70 10.30 0.95
N ALA A 195 10.54 10.00 2.23
CA ALA A 195 10.61 11.00 3.28
C ALA A 195 12.06 11.27 3.67
N TYR A 196 12.44 12.53 3.84
CA TYR A 196 13.79 12.89 4.27
C TYR A 196 13.89 12.98 5.80
N ARG A 197 14.76 12.14 6.37
CA ARG A 197 15.19 12.04 7.77
C ARG A 197 14.15 11.69 8.81
N LEU A 198 12.95 12.27 8.75
CA LEU A 198 11.90 12.08 9.74
C LEU A 198 10.54 12.09 9.06
N ILE A 199 9.71 11.11 9.43
CA ILE A 199 8.25 11.17 9.28
C ILE A 199 7.70 11.45 10.69
N PRO A 200 7.33 12.70 11.01
CA PRO A 200 6.83 13.02 12.35
C PRO A 200 5.53 12.28 12.66
N LYS A 201 5.32 11.92 13.92
CA LYS A 201 4.11 11.19 14.37
C LYS A 201 2.80 11.84 13.91
N LYS A 202 2.73 13.18 13.87
CA LYS A 202 1.54 13.92 13.41
C LYS A 202 1.12 13.65 11.95
N TYR A 203 2.02 13.13 11.11
CA TYR A 203 1.71 12.72 9.73
C TYR A 203 1.38 11.23 9.62
N ILE A 204 1.53 10.45 10.68
CA ILE A 204 1.17 9.04 10.70
C ILE A 204 -0.27 8.94 11.20
N GLU A 205 -1.22 8.79 10.27
CA GLU A 205 -2.65 8.70 10.61
C GLU A 205 -2.95 7.48 11.47
N GLN A 206 -2.34 6.36 11.09
CA GLN A 206 -2.50 5.10 11.77
C GLN A 206 -1.28 4.21 11.52
N SER A 207 -1.02 3.29 12.45
CA SER A 207 -0.14 2.15 12.20
C SER A 207 -0.89 0.89 12.60
N VAL A 208 -0.94 -0.09 11.69
CA VAL A 208 -1.72 -1.31 11.87
C VAL A 208 -0.85 -2.55 11.73
N LEU A 209 -1.20 -3.59 12.49
CA LEU A 209 -0.46 -4.84 12.56
C LEU A 209 -0.98 -5.85 11.54
N PHE A 210 -0.08 -6.45 10.77
CA PHE A 210 -0.31 -7.68 10.02
C PHE A 210 0.49 -8.83 10.63
N THR A 211 -0.14 -9.99 10.74
CA THR A 211 0.52 -11.28 11.02
C THR A 211 -0.03 -12.32 10.06
N PHE A 212 0.49 -13.55 10.07
CA PHE A 212 -0.09 -14.66 9.29
C PHE A 212 -1.59 -14.86 9.54
N LYS A 213 -1.98 -14.76 10.82
CA LYS A 213 -3.35 -15.03 11.29
C LYS A 213 -4.25 -13.80 11.31
N HIS A 214 -3.71 -12.62 11.02
CA HIS A 214 -4.42 -11.37 11.21
C HIS A 214 -4.16 -10.38 10.08
N THR A 215 -5.25 -9.96 9.44
CA THR A 215 -5.31 -8.81 8.54
C THR A 215 -6.13 -7.70 9.21
N PRO A 216 -5.60 -6.48 9.36
CA PRO A 216 -6.28 -5.38 10.04
C PRO A 216 -7.34 -4.70 9.17
N LEU A 217 -7.42 -5.04 7.89
CA LEU A 217 -8.34 -4.45 6.93
C LEU A 217 -8.89 -5.48 5.95
N MET A 218 -10.05 -5.17 5.38
CA MET A 218 -10.67 -5.98 4.32
C MET A 218 -9.96 -5.69 3.00
N LEU A 219 -9.34 -6.72 2.41
CA LEU A 219 -8.68 -6.60 1.12
C LEU A 219 -9.71 -6.51 -0.03
N PRO A 220 -9.43 -5.72 -1.08
CA PRO A 220 -10.23 -5.73 -2.30
C PRO A 220 -10.33 -7.13 -2.90
N ALA A 221 -11.48 -7.44 -3.50
CA ALA A 221 -11.74 -8.77 -4.07
C ALA A 221 -10.73 -9.19 -5.16
N LYS A 222 -10.07 -8.23 -5.83
CA LYS A 222 -9.01 -8.51 -6.82
C LYS A 222 -7.79 -9.21 -6.22
N HIS A 223 -7.57 -9.11 -4.91
CA HIS A 223 -6.47 -9.77 -4.21
C HIS A 223 -6.85 -11.15 -3.69
N LEU A 224 -8.11 -11.59 -3.78
CA LEU A 224 -8.61 -12.81 -3.16
C LEU A 224 -9.04 -13.86 -4.21
N ARG A 225 -8.87 -15.14 -3.87
CA ARG A 225 -9.36 -16.28 -4.69
C ARG A 225 -10.90 -16.33 -4.72
N THR A 226 -11.48 -16.95 -5.76
CA THR A 226 -12.91 -16.82 -6.11
C THR A 226 -13.86 -17.82 -5.45
N ASP A 227 -13.42 -18.97 -4.94
CA ASP A 227 -14.36 -20.08 -4.68
C ASP A 227 -14.65 -20.32 -3.18
N PRO A 228 -15.94 -20.31 -2.74
CA PRO A 228 -16.40 -20.34 -1.34
C PRO A 228 -16.71 -21.79 -0.85
N PRO A 229 -17.04 -22.06 0.44
CA PRO A 229 -17.56 -21.16 1.49
C PRO A 229 -16.43 -20.63 2.39
N TRP A 230 -16.15 -19.32 2.42
CA TRP A 230 -16.93 -18.31 3.17
C TRP A 230 -17.46 -18.79 4.51
N ASN A 231 -16.60 -19.49 5.23
CA ASN A 231 -16.38 -19.19 6.62
C ASN A 231 -14.92 -18.72 6.69
N PHE A 232 -14.57 -17.79 7.58
CA PHE A 232 -13.25 -17.89 8.20
C PHE A 232 -13.22 -19.29 8.82
N GLN A 233 -12.86 -20.33 8.06
CA GLN A 233 -12.56 -21.63 8.65
C GLN A 233 -11.47 -21.30 9.65
N ARG A 234 -11.79 -21.42 10.94
CA ARG A 234 -10.86 -21.14 12.02
C ARG A 234 -9.56 -21.90 11.69
N GLY A 235 -8.50 -21.17 11.36
CA GLY A 235 -7.19 -21.75 11.06
C GLY A 235 -6.63 -21.55 9.66
N ILE A 236 -7.35 -20.93 8.69
CA ILE A 236 -6.74 -20.55 7.40
C ILE A 236 -6.19 -19.12 7.47
N ASP A 237 -4.90 -18.98 7.22
CA ASP A 237 -4.20 -17.70 7.21
C ASP A 237 -4.64 -16.85 6.00
N TRP A 238 -4.78 -15.54 6.16
CA TRP A 238 -5.28 -14.66 5.08
C TRP A 238 -4.34 -14.65 3.86
N VAL A 239 -3.04 -14.86 4.09
CA VAL A 239 -2.02 -14.93 3.04
C VAL A 239 -2.24 -16.11 2.08
N ASP A 240 -2.85 -17.19 2.54
CA ASP A 240 -3.17 -18.36 1.72
C ASP A 240 -4.40 -18.14 0.83
N GLN A 241 -5.22 -17.14 1.17
CA GLN A 241 -6.44 -16.77 0.45
C GLN A 241 -6.16 -15.79 -0.70
N LEU A 242 -4.91 -15.32 -0.83
CA LEU A 242 -4.52 -14.40 -1.88
C LEU A 242 -4.63 -15.06 -3.26
N ALA A 243 -5.05 -14.27 -4.25
CA ALA A 243 -5.10 -14.65 -5.66
C ALA A 243 -3.70 -14.97 -6.25
N PHE A 244 -2.65 -14.76 -5.46
CA PHE A 244 -1.26 -14.98 -5.82
C PHE A 244 -0.49 -15.62 -4.66
N ASN A 245 0.68 -16.18 -4.95
CA ASN A 245 1.59 -16.72 -3.93
C ASN A 245 2.87 -15.88 -3.85
N ALA A 246 3.00 -15.08 -2.78
CA ALA A 246 4.15 -14.21 -2.58
C ALA A 246 5.46 -14.97 -2.29
N CYS A 247 5.41 -16.25 -1.90
CA CYS A 247 6.60 -17.06 -1.69
C CYS A 247 7.21 -17.57 -3.00
N LEU A 248 6.35 -17.86 -4.00
CA LEU A 248 6.75 -18.49 -5.25
C LEU A 248 6.89 -17.49 -6.41
N ASN A 249 6.04 -16.47 -6.44
CA ASN A 249 5.94 -15.56 -7.59
C ASN A 249 6.69 -14.25 -7.33
N ARG A 250 7.39 -13.77 -8.36
CA ARG A 250 7.93 -12.40 -8.35
C ARG A 250 6.77 -11.43 -8.53
N PHE A 251 6.94 -10.21 -8.04
CA PHE A 251 5.88 -9.20 -8.14
C PHE A 251 5.36 -8.93 -9.56
N TYR A 252 6.19 -9.10 -10.59
CA TYR A 252 5.74 -9.01 -11.98
C TYR A 252 4.59 -9.97 -12.29
N ASP A 253 4.75 -11.23 -11.88
CA ASP A 253 3.79 -12.29 -12.15
C ASP A 253 2.54 -12.10 -11.29
N VAL A 254 2.74 -11.65 -10.04
CA VAL A 254 1.65 -11.30 -9.11
C VAL A 254 0.76 -10.19 -9.69
N LEU A 255 1.34 -9.15 -10.27
CA LEU A 255 0.58 -8.06 -10.87
C LEU A 255 -0.32 -8.58 -12.01
N SER A 256 0.21 -9.49 -12.85
CA SER A 256 -0.57 -10.14 -13.91
C SER A 256 -1.76 -10.93 -13.34
N GLN A 257 -1.56 -11.68 -12.25
CA GLN A 257 -2.61 -12.45 -11.58
C GLN A 257 -3.69 -11.53 -10.97
N ILE A 258 -3.30 -10.42 -10.35
CA ILE A 258 -4.25 -9.41 -9.83
C ILE A 258 -5.07 -8.79 -10.97
N CYS A 259 -4.42 -8.40 -12.08
CA CYS A 259 -5.12 -7.85 -13.24
C CYS A 259 -6.07 -8.87 -13.88
N GLN A 260 -5.65 -10.13 -14.05
CA GLN A 260 -6.51 -11.20 -14.54
C GLN A 260 -7.73 -11.38 -13.64
N ARG A 261 -7.53 -11.37 -12.33
CA ARG A 261 -8.61 -11.49 -11.35
C ARG A 261 -9.60 -10.34 -11.44
N GLN A 262 -9.11 -9.11 -11.53
CA GLN A 262 -9.94 -7.92 -11.69
C GLN A 262 -10.78 -8.00 -12.98
N ASN A 263 -10.20 -8.45 -14.09
CA ASN A 263 -10.90 -8.63 -15.35
C ASN A 263 -12.01 -9.69 -15.25
N THR A 264 -11.75 -10.82 -14.58
CA THR A 264 -12.77 -11.85 -14.34
C THR A 264 -13.92 -11.31 -13.51
N LEU A 265 -13.64 -10.56 -12.44
CA LEU A 265 -14.67 -9.94 -11.60
C LEU A 265 -15.52 -8.95 -12.39
N TYR A 266 -14.91 -8.14 -13.26
CA TYR A 266 -15.62 -7.21 -14.13
C TYR A 266 -16.54 -7.92 -15.12
N ARG A 267 -16.06 -8.97 -15.79
CA ARG A 267 -16.88 -9.79 -16.70
C ARG A 267 -18.07 -10.43 -15.99
N ASN A 268 -17.85 -11.01 -14.80
CA ASN A 268 -18.93 -11.64 -14.03
C ASN A 268 -20.02 -10.63 -13.65
N LYS A 269 -19.66 -9.40 -13.30
CA LYS A 269 -20.64 -8.32 -13.04
C LYS A 269 -21.43 -7.92 -14.29
N LEU A 270 -20.79 -7.85 -15.45
CA LEU A 270 -21.47 -7.57 -16.71
C LEU A 270 -22.50 -8.65 -17.05
N TYR A 271 -22.10 -9.93 -16.98
CA TYR A 271 -23.03 -11.04 -17.25
C TYR A 271 -24.20 -11.09 -16.26
N GLN A 272 -23.97 -10.76 -14.99
CA GLN A 272 -25.06 -10.64 -14.01
C GLN A 272 -26.02 -9.50 -14.40
N ASN A 273 -25.51 -8.32 -14.76
CA ASN A 273 -26.34 -7.19 -15.17
C ASN A 273 -27.14 -7.47 -16.46
N GLU A 274 -26.58 -8.20 -17.42
CA GLU A 274 -27.30 -8.63 -18.63
C GLU A 274 -28.38 -9.67 -18.32
N SER A 275 -28.16 -10.56 -17.34
CA SER A 275 -29.17 -11.54 -16.93
C SER A 275 -30.38 -10.90 -16.22
N TYR A 276 -30.21 -9.75 -15.55
CA TYR A 276 -31.31 -8.98 -14.95
C TYR A 276 -32.10 -8.13 -15.94
N GLN A 277 -31.57 -7.86 -17.15
CA GLN A 277 -32.32 -7.17 -18.21
C GLN A 277 -33.18 -8.10 -19.06
N ASN A 278 -33.03 -9.42 -18.91
CA ASN A 278 -33.77 -10.46 -19.64
C ASN A 278 -34.77 -11.23 -18.76
N GLU A 279 -35.21 -10.67 -17.63
CA GLU A 279 -36.43 -11.18 -17.00
C GLU A 279 -37.65 -10.74 -17.84
N PRO A 280 -38.46 -11.67 -18.38
CA PRO A 280 -39.68 -11.28 -19.06
C PRO A 280 -40.58 -10.58 -18.04
N GLN A 281 -40.89 -9.31 -18.29
CA GLN A 281 -41.99 -8.63 -17.61
C GLN A 281 -43.22 -9.54 -17.73
N LYS A 282 -43.61 -10.16 -16.61
CA LYS A 282 -44.91 -10.81 -16.50
C LYS A 282 -45.96 -9.72 -16.62
N TYR A 283 -46.36 -9.44 -17.84
CA TYR A 283 -47.61 -8.73 -18.12
C TYR A 283 -48.74 -9.61 -17.60
N SER A 284 -49.23 -9.30 -16.40
CA SER A 284 -50.50 -9.77 -15.91
C SER A 284 -51.60 -9.10 -16.75
N ILE A 285 -51.97 -9.72 -17.87
CA ILE A 285 -53.18 -9.33 -18.60
C ILE A 285 -54.36 -9.82 -17.74
N PRO A 286 -55.29 -8.94 -17.31
CA PRO A 286 -56.50 -9.39 -16.64
C PRO A 286 -57.35 -10.13 -17.68
N MET A 287 -57.72 -11.38 -17.39
CA MET A 287 -58.74 -12.08 -18.16
C MET A 287 -60.02 -11.24 -18.15
N ARG A 288 -60.50 -10.86 -19.33
CA ARG A 288 -61.91 -10.55 -19.55
C ARG A 288 -62.57 -11.82 -20.07
N ASP A 289 -63.59 -12.26 -19.34
CA ASP A 289 -64.59 -13.20 -19.81
C ASP A 289 -65.20 -12.67 -21.11
N ILE A 290 -65.13 -13.47 -22.17
CA ILE A 290 -66.09 -13.42 -23.28
C ILE A 290 -66.46 -14.87 -23.62
N SER A 291 -67.76 -15.08 -23.48
CA SER A 291 -68.61 -16.21 -23.76
C SER A 291 -68.68 -16.60 -25.24
N ASP A 292 -68.89 -17.90 -25.45
CA ASP A 292 -69.85 -18.55 -26.35
C ASP A 292 -69.80 -18.35 -27.88
N GLU A 293 -70.01 -19.50 -28.56
CA GLU A 293 -70.55 -19.72 -29.91
C GLU A 293 -69.62 -19.34 -31.08
N ASP A 294 -69.49 -20.11 -32.17
CA ASP A 294 -70.10 -21.36 -32.60
C ASP A 294 -69.29 -21.93 -33.78
N SER A 295 -69.70 -23.10 -34.20
CA SER A 295 -69.31 -23.94 -35.33
C SER A 295 -69.25 -23.29 -36.72
N ASP A 296 -68.63 -24.07 -37.62
CA ASP A 296 -68.79 -24.16 -39.08
C ASP A 296 -67.50 -23.77 -39.82
N ASP A 297 -66.71 -24.75 -40.29
CA ASP A 297 -66.90 -25.55 -41.52
C ASP A 297 -66.85 -24.71 -42.81
N ASP A 298 -65.91 -25.14 -43.65
CA ASP A 298 -65.98 -25.26 -45.11
C ASP A 298 -65.72 -24.06 -46.07
N TYR A 299 -64.71 -24.33 -46.90
CA TYR A 299 -64.54 -24.05 -48.34
C TYR A 299 -64.39 -22.60 -48.89
N TYR A 300 -63.26 -22.46 -49.61
CA TYR A 300 -62.81 -21.44 -50.58
C TYR A 300 -62.39 -20.06 -50.07
#